data_AF-A0A1W2D293-F1
#
_entry.id   AF-A0A1W2D293-F1
#
_cell.length_a   1.000
_cell.length_b   1.000
_cell.length_c   1.000
_cell.angle_alpha   90.00
_cell.angle_beta   90.00
_cell.angle_gamma   90.00
#
_symmetry.space_group_name_H-M   'P 1'
#
loop_
_entity.id
_entity.type
_entity.pdbx_description
1 polymer ?
#
loop_
_entity_poly.entity_id
_entity_poly.type
_entity_poly.pdbx_seq_one_letter_code
_entity_poly.pdbx_strand_id
1 'polypeptide(L)'
;MNGFILALFSGIHGSIMENKAFKIPVCGDIHPFVIYYNRLVRFIKTGLLLHMTTLLGLGLLVAFSRTALAAFQQQQWLDFLMYALIAGYGAVLPVFAQLDVFSRYQNYKKAKDLFHENGFKPRIANLYAASRCQRDAVKIAAQDLGLLREISSHYEQLGYRWYHILPDFLRSNPQIFLSRRYWQKTLFEKTYTSKYFLW
;
A
#
# COMPACT_ATOMS: atom_id res chain seq x y z
N MET A 1 40.81 43.32 40.12
CA MET A 1 39.54 43.24 40.88
C MET A 1 38.69 42.18 40.18
N ASN A 2 38.86 40.91 40.53
CA ASN A 2 38.04 40.17 41.52
C ASN A 2 36.54 40.27 41.12
N GLY A 3 35.84 39.23 40.69
CA GLY A 3 35.80 37.86 41.21
C GLY A 3 34.42 37.63 41.84
N PHE A 4 33.82 36.45 41.61
CA PHE A 4 32.48 35.97 42.04
C PHE A 4 31.29 36.56 41.25
N ILE A 5 30.49 35.78 40.51
CA ILE A 5 29.83 34.52 40.91
C ILE A 5 29.93 33.46 39.81
N LEU A 6 30.43 32.28 40.21
CA LEU A 6 30.40 31.02 39.51
C LEU A 6 29.04 30.32 39.74
N ALA A 7 28.67 29.44 38.82
CA ALA A 7 27.68 28.35 38.95
C ALA A 7 26.19 28.69 38.81
N LEU A 8 25.68 28.52 37.59
CA LEU A 8 24.38 27.86 37.35
C LEU A 8 24.47 27.07 36.03
N PHE A 9 24.65 25.75 36.15
CA PHE A 9 24.27 24.68 35.20
C PHE A 9 24.87 24.75 33.78
N SER A 10 25.90 24.00 33.35
CA SER A 10 26.20 22.58 33.53
C SER A 10 24.97 21.66 33.54
N GLY A 11 24.62 21.15 32.36
CA GLY A 11 23.84 19.92 32.22
C GLY A 11 22.44 20.12 31.62
N ILE A 12 22.21 19.43 30.50
CA ILE A 12 21.03 18.63 30.11
C ILE A 12 21.18 18.48 28.59
N HIS A 13 22.07 17.57 28.20
CA HIS A 13 21.71 16.22 27.77
C HIS A 13 21.22 16.20 26.33
N GLY A 14 22.12 15.72 25.46
CA GLY A 14 21.73 15.17 24.18
C GLY A 14 20.60 14.17 24.38
N SER A 15 19.47 14.47 23.76
CA SER A 15 18.38 13.51 23.55
C SER A 15 18.88 12.46 22.57
N ILE A 16 19.73 11.56 23.07
CA ILE A 16 19.85 10.21 22.56
C ILE A 16 18.41 9.70 22.51
N MET A 17 17.86 9.59 21.31
CA MET A 17 16.64 8.82 21.11
C MET A 17 16.98 7.41 21.57
N GLU A 18 16.61 7.10 22.80
CA GLU A 18 16.55 5.74 23.29
C GLU A 18 15.78 4.97 22.24
N ASN A 19 16.51 4.16 21.48
CA ASN A 19 15.97 2.98 20.85
C ASN A 19 15.38 2.15 22.00
N LYS A 20 14.11 2.43 22.34
CA LYS A 20 13.28 1.49 23.06
C LYS A 20 13.21 0.30 22.14
N ALA A 21 14.15 -0.62 22.30
CA ALA A 21 14.09 -1.94 21.74
C ALA A 21 12.72 -2.48 22.16
N PHE A 22 11.79 -2.46 21.23
CA PHE A 22 10.44 -2.96 21.39
C PHE A 22 10.60 -4.46 21.64
N LYS A 23 10.79 -4.83 22.91
CA LYS A 23 10.85 -6.23 23.35
C LYS A 23 9.42 -6.73 23.35
N ILE A 24 8.99 -7.20 22.18
CA ILE A 24 7.71 -7.89 22.01
C ILE A 24 7.84 -9.25 22.70
N PRO A 25 6.85 -9.65 23.52
CA PRO A 25 6.85 -10.97 24.13
C PRO A 25 6.86 -12.06 23.05
N VAL A 26 7.90 -12.89 23.07
CA VAL A 26 7.96 -14.15 22.32
C VAL A 26 6.90 -15.06 22.92
N CYS A 27 5.75 -15.21 22.24
CA CYS A 27 4.62 -15.97 22.76
C CYS A 27 4.54 -17.35 22.09
N GLY A 28 4.23 -18.36 22.92
CA GLY A 28 4.15 -19.79 22.62
C GLY A 28 3.16 -20.19 21.53
N ASP A 29 2.95 -21.51 21.39
CA ASP A 29 2.28 -22.19 20.26
C ASP A 29 1.05 -21.44 19.69
N ILE A 30 1.30 -20.54 18.73
CA ILE A 30 0.25 -19.80 18.04
C ILE A 30 -0.44 -20.78 17.11
N HIS A 31 -1.74 -21.00 17.32
CA HIS A 31 -2.53 -21.90 16.49
C HIS A 31 -2.45 -21.48 15.00
N PRO A 32 -2.17 -22.41 14.06
CA PRO A 32 -2.01 -22.09 12.63
C PRO A 32 -3.18 -21.30 12.03
N PHE A 33 -4.39 -21.55 12.55
CA PHE A 33 -5.61 -20.82 12.19
C PHE A 33 -5.50 -19.30 12.43
N VAL A 34 -4.96 -18.90 13.59
CA VAL A 34 -4.79 -17.48 13.94
C VAL A 34 -3.82 -16.81 12.96
N ILE A 35 -2.77 -17.52 12.57
CA ILE A 35 -1.78 -17.05 11.59
C ILE A 35 -2.46 -16.82 10.23
N TYR A 36 -3.23 -17.81 9.77
CA TYR A 36 -3.94 -17.73 8.50
C TYR A 36 -4.97 -16.61 8.48
N TYR A 37 -5.80 -16.52 9.52
CA TYR A 37 -6.79 -15.46 9.69
C TYR A 37 -6.11 -14.09 9.66
N ASN A 38 -5.02 -13.94 10.40
CA ASN A 38 -4.26 -12.70 10.43
C ASN A 38 -3.73 -12.33 9.04
N ARG A 39 -3.19 -13.29 8.28
CA ARG A 39 -2.75 -13.08 6.89
C ARG A 39 -3.89 -12.61 5.99
N LEU A 40 -5.04 -13.27 6.07
CA LEU A 40 -6.21 -12.91 5.27
C LEU A 40 -6.70 -11.49 5.57
N VAL A 41 -6.78 -11.12 6.85
CA VAL A 41 -7.21 -9.77 7.25
C VAL A 41 -6.28 -8.70 6.70
N ARG A 42 -4.94 -8.88 6.76
CA ARG A 42 -4.01 -7.89 6.21
C ARG A 42 -4.01 -7.88 4.69
N PHE A 43 -4.22 -9.01 4.04
CA PHE A 43 -4.38 -9.08 2.59
C PHE A 43 -5.56 -8.21 2.14
N ILE A 44 -6.73 -8.38 2.77
CA ILE A 44 -7.94 -7.60 2.48
C ILE A 44 -7.72 -6.11 2.79
N LYS A 45 -7.17 -5.77 3.96
CA LYS A 45 -6.92 -4.37 4.36
C LYS A 45 -5.96 -3.66 3.41
N THR A 46 -4.88 -4.32 3.02
CA THR A 46 -3.87 -3.78 2.10
C THR A 46 -4.46 -3.53 0.70
N GLY A 47 -5.37 -4.41 0.27
CA GLY A 47 -5.99 -4.37 -1.05
C GLY A 47 -7.35 -3.67 -1.12
N LEU A 48 -7.85 -3.04 -0.05
CA LEU A 48 -9.26 -2.64 0.07
C LEU A 48 -9.77 -1.87 -1.17
N LEU A 49 -9.06 -0.81 -1.58
CA LEU A 49 -9.45 -0.02 -2.75
C LEU A 49 -9.47 -0.85 -4.04
N LEU A 50 -8.51 -1.75 -4.22
CA LEU A 50 -8.40 -2.60 -5.41
C LEU A 50 -9.44 -3.73 -5.41
N HIS A 51 -9.82 -4.24 -4.24
CA HIS A 51 -10.95 -5.14 -4.09
C HIS A 51 -12.26 -4.44 -4.47
N MET A 52 -12.44 -3.16 -4.09
CA MET A 52 -13.58 -2.37 -4.56
C MET A 52 -13.55 -2.17 -6.08
N THR A 53 -12.38 -1.88 -6.67
CA THR A 53 -12.23 -1.81 -8.13
C THR A 53 -12.58 -3.14 -8.81
N THR A 54 -12.25 -4.27 -8.19
CA THR A 54 -12.63 -5.60 -8.69
C THR A 54 -14.14 -5.78 -8.71
N LEU A 55 -14.82 -5.44 -7.62
CA LEU A 55 -16.28 -5.54 -7.54
C LEU A 55 -16.96 -4.63 -8.57
N LEU A 56 -16.47 -3.41 -8.75
CA LEU A 56 -16.96 -2.48 -9.77
C LEU A 56 -16.74 -3.02 -11.19
N GLY A 57 -15.56 -3.58 -11.47
CA GLY A 57 -15.25 -4.20 -12.76
C GLY A 57 -16.18 -5.38 -13.09
N LEU A 58 -16.43 -6.26 -12.11
CA LEU A 58 -17.40 -7.36 -12.26
C LEU A 58 -18.83 -6.83 -12.48
N GLY A 59 -19.21 -5.76 -11.77
CA GLY A 59 -20.49 -5.07 -11.98
C GLY A 59 -20.63 -4.55 -13.41
N LEU A 60 -19.60 -3.87 -13.93
CA LEU A 60 -19.56 -3.41 -15.31
C LEU A 60 -19.65 -4.57 -16.30
N LEU A 61 -18.88 -5.64 -16.10
CA LEU A 61 -18.92 -6.82 -16.95
C LEU A 61 -20.34 -7.40 -17.03
N VAL A 62 -20.99 -7.63 -15.89
CA VAL A 62 -22.32 -8.26 -15.85
C VAL A 62 -23.38 -7.35 -16.45
N ALA A 63 -23.39 -6.07 -16.08
CA ALA A 63 -24.38 -5.11 -16.57
C ALA A 63 -24.27 -4.93 -18.09
N PHE A 64 -23.06 -4.67 -18.59
CA PHE A 64 -22.85 -4.38 -20.02
C PHE A 64 -22.84 -5.62 -20.91
N SER A 65 -22.54 -6.81 -20.38
CA SER A 65 -22.74 -8.06 -21.14
C SER A 65 -24.23 -8.32 -21.41
N ARG A 66 -25.10 -8.02 -20.43
CA ARG A 66 -26.56 -8.16 -20.61
C ARG A 66 -27.09 -7.20 -21.66
N THR A 67 -26.67 -5.92 -21.62
CA THR A 67 -27.10 -4.93 -22.62
C THR A 67 -26.51 -5.22 -23.99
N ALA A 68 -25.25 -5.68 -24.08
CA ALA A 68 -24.65 -6.11 -25.34
C ALA A 68 -25.45 -7.26 -25.96
N LEU A 69 -25.81 -8.28 -25.17
CA LEU A 69 -26.59 -9.42 -25.69
C LEU A 69 -27.98 -8.98 -26.18
N ALA A 70 -28.63 -8.07 -25.48
CA ALA A 70 -29.93 -7.51 -25.90
C ALA A 70 -29.80 -6.71 -27.22
N ALA A 71 -28.76 -5.88 -27.36
CA ALA A 71 -28.50 -5.13 -28.58
C ALA A 71 -28.18 -6.05 -29.77
N PHE A 72 -27.46 -7.15 -29.52
CA PHE A 72 -27.19 -8.18 -30.53
C PHE A 72 -28.49 -8.84 -31.03
N GLN A 73 -29.40 -9.19 -30.12
CA GLN A 73 -30.70 -9.76 -30.48
C GLN A 73 -31.57 -8.80 -31.31
N GLN A 74 -31.46 -7.49 -31.05
CA GLN A 74 -32.17 -6.44 -31.80
C GLN A 74 -31.45 -6.01 -33.09
N GLN A 75 -30.35 -6.68 -33.47
CA GLN A 75 -29.52 -6.35 -34.63
C GLN A 75 -28.94 -4.92 -34.62
N GLN A 76 -28.82 -4.32 -33.43
CA GLN A 76 -28.21 -3.01 -33.21
C GLN A 76 -26.70 -3.15 -33.06
N TRP A 77 -25.99 -3.28 -34.19
CA TRP A 77 -24.56 -3.62 -34.21
C TRP A 77 -23.65 -2.60 -33.53
N LEU A 78 -23.93 -1.30 -33.66
CA LEU A 78 -23.13 -0.24 -33.05
C LEU A 78 -23.24 -0.27 -31.52
N ASP A 79 -24.45 -0.42 -31.00
CA ASP A 79 -24.71 -0.53 -29.56
C ASP A 79 -24.12 -1.82 -28.99
N PHE A 80 -24.26 -2.94 -29.72
CA PHE A 80 -23.58 -4.19 -29.37
C PHE A 80 -22.08 -3.98 -29.22
N LEU A 81 -21.41 -3.37 -30.22
CA LEU A 81 -19.96 -3.16 -30.18
C LEU A 81 -19.56 -2.26 -29.01
N MET A 82 -20.27 -1.16 -28.79
CA MET A 82 -20.01 -0.24 -27.69
C MET A 82 -20.15 -0.92 -26.33
N TYR A 83 -21.25 -1.64 -26.09
CA TYR A 83 -21.48 -2.34 -24.82
C TYR A 83 -20.51 -3.52 -24.64
N ALA A 84 -20.16 -4.24 -25.71
CA ALA A 84 -19.17 -5.29 -25.67
C ALA A 84 -17.77 -4.77 -25.31
N LEU A 85 -17.38 -3.59 -25.80
CA LEU A 85 -16.12 -2.94 -25.41
C LEU A 85 -16.10 -2.56 -23.93
N ILE A 86 -17.19 -1.99 -23.41
CA ILE A 86 -17.30 -1.64 -21.98
C ILE A 86 -17.29 -2.92 -21.12
N ALA A 87 -18.00 -3.97 -21.53
CA ALA A 87 -17.97 -5.26 -20.86
C ALA A 87 -16.56 -5.87 -20.87
N GLY A 88 -15.85 -5.80 -22.00
CA GLY A 88 -14.46 -6.21 -22.12
C GLY A 88 -13.53 -5.46 -21.18
N TYR A 89 -13.68 -4.14 -21.06
CA TYR A 89 -12.96 -3.33 -20.07
C TYR A 89 -13.29 -3.77 -18.64
N GLY A 90 -14.58 -4.03 -18.35
CA GLY A 90 -15.04 -4.59 -17.08
C GLY A 90 -14.44 -5.97 -16.75
N ALA A 91 -14.14 -6.81 -17.75
CA ALA A 91 -13.47 -8.09 -17.54
C ALA A 91 -11.98 -7.94 -17.21
N VAL A 92 -11.31 -6.97 -17.84
CA VAL A 92 -9.87 -6.73 -17.66
C VAL A 92 -9.59 -6.12 -16.28
N LEU A 93 -10.42 -5.19 -15.81
CA LEU A 93 -10.23 -4.47 -14.54
C LEU A 93 -10.01 -5.39 -13.31
N PRO A 94 -10.83 -6.41 -13.03
CA PRO A 94 -10.63 -7.38 -11.97
C PRO A 94 -9.26 -8.05 -11.99
N VAL A 95 -8.80 -8.47 -13.17
CA VAL A 95 -7.52 -9.18 -13.32
C VAL A 95 -6.37 -8.26 -12.90
N PHE A 96 -6.34 -7.04 -13.44
CA PHE A 96 -5.31 -6.06 -13.11
C PHE A 96 -5.36 -5.62 -11.65
N ALA A 97 -6.56 -5.43 -11.10
CA ALA A 97 -6.75 -5.05 -9.72
C ALA A 97 -6.21 -6.13 -8.76
N GLN A 98 -6.50 -7.41 -9.01
CA GLN A 98 -6.03 -8.50 -8.13
C GLN A 98 -4.53 -8.74 -8.24
N LEU A 99 -3.94 -8.56 -9.44
CA LEU A 99 -2.48 -8.57 -9.60
C LEU A 99 -1.82 -7.44 -8.82
N ASP A 100 -2.39 -6.23 -8.85
CA ASP A 100 -1.87 -5.12 -8.03
C ASP A 100 -2.08 -5.39 -6.53
N VAL A 101 -3.19 -6.00 -6.09
CA VAL A 101 -3.37 -6.40 -4.67
C VAL A 101 -2.23 -7.30 -4.22
N PHE A 102 -1.91 -8.32 -5.01
CA PHE A 102 -0.83 -9.24 -4.70
C PHE A 102 0.50 -8.50 -4.51
N SER A 103 0.80 -7.57 -5.43
CA SER A 103 1.98 -6.71 -5.37
C SER A 103 2.00 -5.81 -4.13
N ARG A 104 0.87 -5.17 -3.78
CA ARG A 104 0.78 -4.34 -2.57
C ARG A 104 0.94 -5.17 -1.30
N TYR A 105 0.44 -6.39 -1.28
CA TYR A 105 0.64 -7.30 -0.15
C TYR A 105 2.10 -7.72 0.03
N GLN A 106 2.86 -7.89 -1.06
CA GLN A 106 4.32 -8.10 -0.95
C GLN A 106 5.02 -6.87 -0.36
N ASN A 107 4.61 -5.67 -0.81
CA ASN A 107 5.15 -4.41 -0.30
C ASN A 107 4.84 -4.20 1.19
N TYR A 108 3.62 -4.53 1.64
CA TYR A 108 3.25 -4.56 3.06
C TYR A 108 4.20 -5.46 3.87
N LYS A 109 4.39 -6.72 3.44
CA LYS A 109 5.26 -7.68 4.15
C LYS A 109 6.70 -7.17 4.27
N LYS A 110 7.25 -6.66 3.16
CA LYS A 110 8.63 -6.14 3.12
C LYS A 110 8.79 -4.88 3.97
N ALA A 111 7.82 -3.96 3.91
CA ALA A 111 7.85 -2.75 4.72
C ALA A 111 7.74 -3.07 6.21
N LYS A 112 6.87 -4.02 6.60
CA LYS A 112 6.72 -4.46 7.98
C LYS A 112 8.05 -4.99 8.53
N ASP A 113 8.69 -5.91 7.82
CA ASP A 113 9.98 -6.45 8.26
C ASP A 113 11.06 -5.37 8.37
N LEU A 114 11.11 -4.43 7.41
CA LEU A 114 12.07 -3.32 7.43
C LEU A 114 11.86 -2.39 8.63
N PHE A 115 10.60 -2.05 8.95
CA PHE A 115 10.27 -1.23 10.10
C PHE A 115 10.50 -1.97 11.42
N HIS A 116 10.21 -3.27 11.47
CA HIS A 116 10.50 -4.08 12.65
C HIS A 116 12.01 -4.12 12.94
N GLU A 117 12.85 -4.30 11.91
CA GLU A 117 14.32 -4.36 12.06
C GLU A 117 14.96 -2.98 12.36
N ASN A 118 14.36 -1.87 11.91
CA ASN A 118 15.02 -0.56 11.89
C ASN A 118 14.30 0.55 12.66
N GLY A 119 13.10 0.30 13.17
CA GLY A 119 12.18 1.35 13.57
C GLY A 119 11.75 2.24 12.40
N PHE A 120 11.14 3.38 12.72
CA PHE A 120 10.75 4.35 11.70
C PHE A 120 11.98 5.04 11.10
N LYS A 121 12.19 4.86 9.79
CA LYS A 121 13.18 5.62 9.01
C LYS A 121 12.51 6.22 7.76
N PRO A 122 12.59 7.55 7.53
CA PRO A 122 12.03 8.21 6.34
C PRO A 122 12.45 7.56 5.01
N ARG A 123 13.69 7.07 4.93
CA ARG A 123 14.21 6.38 3.75
C ARG A 123 13.41 5.13 3.38
N ILE A 124 12.93 4.38 4.38
CA ILE A 124 12.10 3.18 4.16
C ILE A 124 10.73 3.61 3.62
N ALA A 125 10.10 4.61 4.25
CA ALA A 125 8.80 5.13 3.81
C ALA A 125 8.83 5.68 2.37
N ASN A 126 9.95 6.31 1.97
CA ASN A 126 10.15 6.87 0.62
C ASN A 126 10.21 5.81 -0.48
N LEU A 127 10.60 4.56 -0.17
CA LEU A 127 10.62 3.47 -1.17
C LEU A 127 9.22 3.19 -1.75
N TYR A 128 8.18 3.55 -1.00
CA TYR A 128 6.79 3.26 -1.26
C TYR A 128 5.92 4.53 -1.40
N ALA A 129 6.56 5.68 -1.60
CA ALA A 129 5.84 6.95 -1.77
C ALA A 129 5.17 7.09 -3.14
N ALA A 130 5.59 6.30 -4.14
CA ALA A 130 5.30 6.54 -5.54
C ALA A 130 3.82 6.44 -5.93
N SER A 131 3.02 5.60 -5.25
CA SER A 131 1.57 5.48 -5.52
C SER A 131 0.74 5.41 -4.24
N ARG A 132 -0.54 5.79 -4.35
CA ARG A 132 -1.47 5.73 -3.21
C ARG A 132 -1.57 4.32 -2.63
N CYS A 133 -1.77 3.30 -3.47
CA CYS A 133 -1.86 1.91 -3.01
C CYS A 133 -0.59 1.45 -2.28
N GLN A 134 0.59 1.96 -2.67
CA GLN A 134 1.84 1.69 -1.95
C GLN A 134 1.83 2.32 -0.57
N ARG A 135 1.50 3.61 -0.49
CA ARG A 135 1.44 4.34 0.78
C ARG A 135 0.43 3.69 1.74
N ASP A 136 -0.72 3.27 1.24
CA ASP A 136 -1.75 2.60 2.05
C ASP A 136 -1.26 1.24 2.57
N ALA A 137 -0.60 0.43 1.74
CA ALA A 137 0.02 -0.83 2.17
C ALA A 137 1.05 -0.65 3.30
N VAL A 138 1.87 0.40 3.18
CA VAL A 138 2.92 0.69 4.17
C VAL A 138 2.35 1.32 5.43
N LYS A 139 1.26 2.11 5.35
CA LYS A 139 0.52 2.57 6.53
C LYS A 139 -0.05 1.40 7.34
N ILE A 140 -0.57 0.36 6.68
CA ILE A 140 -1.02 -0.86 7.39
C ILE A 140 0.17 -1.56 8.06
N ALA A 141 1.32 -1.66 7.39
CA ALA A 141 2.54 -2.23 7.98
C ALA A 141 3.01 -1.43 9.21
N ALA A 142 3.00 -0.10 9.13
CA ALA A 142 3.37 0.77 10.24
C ALA A 142 2.34 0.71 11.38
N GLN A 143 1.05 0.59 11.07
CA GLN A 143 -0.01 0.44 12.06
C GLN A 143 0.17 -0.82 12.90
N ASP A 144 0.53 -1.94 12.27
CA ASP A 144 0.82 -3.21 12.96
C ASP A 144 1.98 -3.08 13.97
N LEU A 145 2.87 -2.10 13.80
CA LEU A 145 4.03 -1.83 14.65
C LEU A 145 3.87 -0.58 15.55
N GLY A 146 2.69 0.06 15.55
CA GLY A 146 2.44 1.29 16.30
C GLY A 146 3.07 2.57 15.72
N LEU A 147 3.62 2.53 14.51
CA LEU A 147 4.34 3.63 13.84
C LEU A 147 3.44 4.46 12.88
N LEU A 148 2.11 4.36 13.02
CA LEU A 148 1.16 4.97 12.09
C LEU A 148 1.24 6.50 12.08
N ARG A 149 1.54 7.11 13.24
CA ARG A 149 1.60 8.58 13.37
C ARG A 149 2.80 9.13 12.63
N GLU A 150 3.96 8.51 12.83
CA GLU A 150 5.24 8.88 12.23
C GLU A 150 5.17 8.79 10.71
N ILE A 151 4.62 7.69 10.18
CA ILE A 151 4.51 7.52 8.74
C ILE A 151 3.49 8.47 8.09
N SER A 152 2.39 8.74 8.78
CA SER A 152 1.36 9.65 8.27
C SER A 152 1.88 11.08 8.24
N SER A 153 2.53 11.52 9.34
CA SER A 153 3.21 12.83 9.40
C SER A 153 4.26 12.97 8.30
N HIS A 154 5.06 11.93 8.05
CA HIS A 154 6.08 11.97 7.00
C HIS A 154 5.47 12.09 5.60
N TYR A 155 4.42 11.34 5.27
CA TYR A 155 3.75 11.49 3.98
C TYR A 155 3.05 12.84 3.83
N GLU A 156 2.51 13.40 4.91
CA GLU A 156 1.94 14.75 4.89
C GLU A 156 3.01 15.83 4.67
N GLN A 157 4.20 15.68 5.27
CA GLN A 157 5.35 16.56 5.03
C GLN A 157 5.86 16.49 3.58
N LEU A 158 5.74 15.33 2.94
CA LEU A 158 6.01 15.18 1.50
C LEU A 158 4.92 15.78 0.60
N GLY A 159 3.83 16.31 1.18
CA GLY A 159 2.73 16.93 0.44
C GLY A 159 1.64 15.94 0.00
N TYR A 160 1.73 14.66 0.38
CA TYR A 160 0.68 13.71 0.05
C TYR A 160 -0.55 13.94 0.92
N ARG A 161 -1.70 13.96 0.26
CA ARG A 161 -3.03 14.06 0.89
C ARG A 161 -3.90 12.90 0.43
N TRP A 162 -5.00 12.64 1.13
CA TRP A 162 -5.91 11.54 0.80
C TRP A 162 -6.49 11.63 -0.62
N TYR A 163 -6.62 12.85 -1.18
CA TYR A 163 -7.11 13.10 -2.53
C TYR A 163 -6.02 12.98 -3.63
N HIS A 164 -4.74 12.83 -3.27
CA HIS A 164 -3.66 12.58 -4.23
C HIS A 164 -3.67 11.11 -4.67
N ILE A 165 -4.60 10.79 -5.57
CA ILE A 165 -4.75 9.47 -6.18
C ILE A 165 -3.69 9.26 -7.27
N LEU A 166 -3.41 10.31 -8.05
CA LEU A 166 -2.46 10.23 -9.15
C LEU A 166 -1.02 10.09 -8.63
N PRO A 167 -0.26 9.11 -9.12
CA PRO A 167 1.18 9.02 -8.86
C PRO A 167 1.94 10.26 -9.35
N ASP A 168 2.97 10.69 -8.61
CA ASP A 168 3.71 11.92 -8.95
C ASP A 168 4.43 11.82 -10.30
N PHE A 169 4.87 10.61 -10.66
CA PHE A 169 5.58 10.39 -11.92
C PHE A 169 4.67 10.56 -13.15
N LEU A 170 3.34 10.45 -13.02
CA LEU A 170 2.42 10.74 -14.12
C LEU A 170 2.38 12.23 -14.46
N ARG A 171 2.69 13.10 -13.47
CA ARG A 171 2.82 14.55 -13.70
C ARG A 171 4.15 14.90 -14.36
N SER A 172 5.24 14.22 -13.99
CA SER A 172 6.59 14.56 -14.47
C SER A 172 7.02 13.82 -15.73
N ASN A 173 6.57 12.58 -15.93
CA ASN A 173 6.90 11.80 -17.12
C ASN A 173 5.85 10.70 -17.40
N PRO A 174 4.80 10.99 -18.18
CA PRO A 174 3.71 10.06 -18.45
C PRO A 174 4.15 8.82 -19.26
N GLN A 175 5.26 8.90 -20.00
CA GLN A 175 5.75 7.79 -20.83
C GLN A 175 6.26 6.61 -19.99
N ILE A 176 6.57 6.83 -18.70
CA ILE A 176 6.98 5.78 -17.77
C ILE A 176 5.88 4.71 -17.59
N PHE A 177 4.61 5.07 -17.75
CA PHE A 177 3.49 4.14 -17.63
C PHE A 177 3.55 3.00 -18.66
N LEU A 178 4.12 3.26 -19.85
CA LEU A 178 4.29 2.25 -20.90
C LEU A 178 5.60 1.44 -20.74
N SER A 179 6.43 1.76 -19.75
CA SER A 179 7.68 1.05 -19.55
C SER A 179 7.46 -0.33 -18.92
N ARG A 180 8.14 -1.35 -19.45
CA ARG A 180 8.12 -2.72 -18.88
C ARG A 180 8.48 -2.74 -17.40
N ARG A 181 9.41 -1.89 -16.97
CA ARG A 181 9.84 -1.77 -15.56
C ARG A 181 8.70 -1.32 -14.65
N TYR A 182 7.84 -0.41 -15.13
CA TYR A 182 6.67 0.04 -14.38
C TYR A 182 5.66 -1.09 -14.14
N TRP A 183 5.32 -1.84 -15.19
CA TRP A 183 4.42 -2.98 -15.09
C TRP A 183 4.96 -4.08 -14.18
N GLN A 184 6.27 -4.37 -14.24
CA GLN A 184 6.91 -5.33 -13.35
C GLN A 184 6.80 -4.91 -11.88
N LYS A 185 7.07 -3.65 -11.54
CA LYS A 185 6.97 -3.14 -10.17
C LYS A 185 5.52 -2.98 -9.70
N THR A 186 4.59 -2.75 -10.62
CA THR A 186 3.19 -2.51 -10.27
C THR A 186 2.43 -3.81 -10.12
N LEU A 187 2.50 -4.71 -11.11
CA LEU A 187 1.70 -5.94 -11.15
C LEU A 187 2.48 -7.21 -10.76
N PHE A 188 3.80 -7.23 -10.91
CA PHE A 188 4.61 -8.45 -10.79
C PHE A 188 5.71 -8.31 -9.74
N GLU A 189 5.37 -7.72 -8.59
CA GLU A 189 6.29 -7.65 -7.46
C GLU A 189 6.65 -9.08 -6.99
N LYS A 190 7.93 -9.32 -6.74
CA LYS A 190 8.42 -10.65 -6.37
C LYS A 190 7.80 -11.09 -5.05
N THR A 191 7.44 -12.37 -4.98
CA THR A 191 6.96 -12.97 -3.73
C THR A 191 8.00 -12.79 -2.64
N TYR A 192 7.60 -12.15 -1.56
CA TYR A 192 8.44 -11.88 -0.40
C TYR A 192 8.02 -12.77 0.77
N THR A 193 8.94 -13.54 1.32
CA THR A 193 8.72 -14.32 2.53
C THR A 193 8.99 -13.45 3.74
N SER A 194 7.94 -13.12 4.51
CA SER A 194 8.09 -12.28 5.70
C SER A 194 8.79 -13.06 6.81
N LYS A 195 9.79 -12.40 7.41
CA LYS A 195 10.50 -12.84 8.61
C LYS A 195 9.67 -12.57 9.86
N TYR A 196 9.00 -11.40 9.92
CA TYR A 196 8.32 -10.92 11.12
C TYR A 196 6.80 -10.76 10.94
N PHE A 197 6.12 -11.78 10.37
CA PHE A 197 4.71 -11.59 9.99
C PHE A 197 3.77 -11.35 11.19
N LEU A 198 3.96 -12.09 12.28
CA LEU A 198 3.11 -12.06 13.48
C LEU A 198 3.67 -11.18 14.60
N TRP A 199 4.78 -10.50 14.33
CA TRP A 199 5.61 -9.86 15.32
C TRP A 199 5.81 -8.40 14.92
#